data_AF-A0A1F2RV63-F1
#
_entry.id   AF-A0A1F2RV63-F1
#
_cell.length_a   1.000
_cell.length_b   1.000
_cell.length_c   1.000
_cell.angle_alpha   90.00
_cell.angle_beta   90.00
_cell.angle_gamma   90.00
#
_symmetry.space_group_name_H-M   'P 1'
#
loop_
_entity.id
_entity.type
_entity.pdbx_description
1 polymer ?
#
loop_
_entity_poly.entity_id
_entity_poly.type
_entity_poly.pdbx_seq_one_letter_code
_entity_poly.pdbx_strand_id
1 'polypeptide(L)'
;MRAAEYAALRRTIAARGTARIVIAPVACALWATLTVVLVLFGDVPLALLLSLAVLVGGFEAVHALHVGAERIGRYLQVQYEGREDGPQWETTSMAVGPALPGGGVDPLFSVVFAGAAAVNLLATLLILAEPTVPEFVALGALHAAFLFRIVRARVAAARQRAVELESFKALLLRQRDRG
;
A
#
# COMPACT_ATOMS: atom_id res chain seq x y z
N MET A 1 8.71 -28.81 12.92
CA MET A 1 7.57 -28.23 12.16
C MET A 1 7.39 -26.73 12.42
N ARG A 2 7.12 -26.30 13.68
CA ARG A 2 6.90 -24.87 14.04
C ARG A 2 8.02 -23.90 13.65
N ALA A 3 9.29 -24.28 13.84
CA ALA A 3 10.42 -23.43 13.46
C ALA A 3 10.54 -23.21 11.94
N ALA A 4 10.26 -24.24 11.15
CA ALA A 4 10.30 -24.17 9.68
C ALA A 4 9.16 -23.29 9.14
N GLU A 5 7.96 -23.42 9.72
CA GLU A 5 6.81 -22.58 9.42
C GLU A 5 7.09 -21.11 9.76
N TYR A 6 7.58 -20.82 10.97
CA TYR A 6 7.98 -19.47 11.38
C TYR A 6 8.98 -18.86 10.39
N ALA A 7 10.04 -19.59 10.04
CA ALA A 7 11.04 -19.12 9.09
C ALA A 7 10.45 -18.85 7.70
N ALA A 8 9.54 -19.69 7.20
CA ALA A 8 8.88 -19.51 5.92
C ALA A 8 7.98 -18.25 5.89
N LEU A 9 7.23 -18.01 6.95
CA LEU A 9 6.37 -16.82 7.08
C LEU A 9 7.19 -15.53 7.17
N ARG A 10 8.30 -15.55 7.94
CA ARG A 10 9.24 -14.41 8.01
C ARG A 10 9.88 -14.10 6.65
N ARG A 11 10.31 -15.12 5.91
CA ARG A 11 10.80 -14.93 4.53
C ARG A 11 9.74 -14.32 3.62
N THR A 12 8.48 -14.73 3.78
CA THR A 12 7.37 -14.15 3.00
C THR A 12 7.15 -12.67 3.31
N ILE A 13 7.19 -12.29 4.60
CA ILE A 13 7.10 -10.88 5.01
C ILE A 13 8.26 -10.08 4.40
N ALA A 14 9.49 -10.58 4.51
CA ALA A 14 10.67 -9.92 3.95
C ALA A 14 10.55 -9.74 2.43
N ALA A 15 10.18 -10.80 1.70
CA ALA A 15 10.00 -10.76 0.25
C ALA A 15 8.93 -9.73 -0.17
N ARG A 16 7.78 -9.69 0.52
CA ARG A 16 6.73 -8.68 0.27
C ARG A 16 7.21 -7.26 0.62
N GLY A 17 7.99 -7.14 1.69
CA GLY A 17 8.64 -5.88 2.09
C GLY A 17 9.53 -5.33 0.99
N THR A 18 10.47 -6.14 0.49
CA THR A 18 11.36 -5.81 -0.62
C THR A 18 10.57 -5.51 -1.89
N ALA A 19 9.58 -6.33 -2.23
CA ALA A 19 8.76 -6.13 -3.43
C ALA A 19 8.07 -4.76 -3.43
N ARG A 20 7.55 -4.27 -2.29
CA ARG A 20 6.94 -2.92 -2.22
C ARG A 20 7.96 -1.82 -2.53
N ILE A 21 9.16 -1.92 -1.95
CA ILE A 21 10.24 -0.93 -2.12
C ILE A 21 10.70 -0.88 -3.59
N VAL A 22 10.58 -1.99 -4.32
CA VAL A 22 10.92 -2.05 -5.76
C VAL A 22 9.74 -1.63 -6.65
N ILE A 23 8.52 -2.09 -6.35
CA ILE A 23 7.33 -1.83 -7.19
C ILE A 23 6.97 -0.35 -7.18
N ALA A 24 7.07 0.34 -6.05
CA ALA A 24 6.75 1.76 -5.97
C ALA A 24 7.57 2.62 -6.98
N PRO A 25 8.92 2.60 -6.96
CA PRO A 25 9.71 3.37 -7.93
C PRO A 25 9.55 2.86 -9.36
N VAL A 26 9.39 1.55 -9.58
CA VAL A 26 9.13 1.00 -10.93
C VAL A 26 7.81 1.53 -11.49
N ALA A 27 6.74 1.55 -10.68
CA ALA A 27 5.45 2.09 -11.10
C ALA A 27 5.54 3.59 -11.41
N CYS A 28 6.27 4.37 -10.61
CA CYS A 28 6.51 5.79 -10.89
C CYS A 28 7.33 5.98 -12.18
N ALA A 29 8.38 5.19 -12.40
CA ALA A 29 9.19 5.27 -13.61
C ALA A 29 8.38 4.90 -14.87
N LEU A 30 7.57 3.85 -14.79
CA LEU A 30 6.65 3.44 -15.85
C LEU A 30 5.60 4.52 -16.13
N TRP A 31 5.00 5.08 -15.09
CA TRP A 31 4.06 6.21 -15.23
C TRP A 31 4.73 7.40 -15.94
N ALA A 32 5.90 7.83 -15.48
CA ALA A 32 6.59 8.98 -16.04
C ALA A 32 6.95 8.75 -17.51
N THR A 33 7.52 7.58 -17.82
CA THR A 33 7.89 7.20 -19.19
C THR A 33 6.67 7.15 -20.09
N LEU A 34 5.59 6.49 -19.64
CA LEU A 34 4.36 6.37 -20.41
C LEU A 34 3.71 7.73 -20.65
N THR A 35 3.72 8.60 -19.63
CA THR A 35 3.20 9.97 -19.74
C THR A 35 3.96 10.74 -20.82
N VAL A 36 5.29 10.73 -20.78
CA VAL A 36 6.13 11.42 -21.78
C VAL A 36 5.88 10.86 -23.18
N VAL A 37 5.87 9.55 -23.35
CA VAL A 37 5.63 8.91 -24.66
C VAL A 37 4.25 9.28 -25.20
N LEU A 38 3.20 9.17 -24.39
CA LEU A 38 1.84 9.44 -24.86
C LEU A 38 1.61 10.94 -25.12
N VAL A 39 2.26 11.82 -24.37
CA VAL A 39 2.22 13.27 -24.66
C VAL A 39 2.93 13.61 -25.96
N LEU A 40 4.06 12.97 -26.26
CA LEU A 40 4.84 13.27 -27.46
C LEU A 40 4.26 12.64 -28.74
N PHE A 41 3.60 11.50 -28.63
CA PHE A 41 3.25 10.66 -29.79
C PHE A 41 1.79 10.20 -29.85
N GLY A 42 0.95 10.54 -28.87
CA GLY A 42 -0.40 10.01 -28.75
C GLY A 42 -1.48 11.08 -28.59
N ASP A 43 -2.72 10.61 -28.51
CA ASP A 43 -3.86 11.46 -28.17
C ASP A 43 -3.84 11.80 -26.68
N VAL A 44 -3.93 13.10 -26.39
CA VAL A 44 -3.84 13.63 -25.02
C VAL A 44 -4.85 12.96 -24.08
N PRO A 45 -6.14 12.76 -24.40
CA PRO A 45 -7.06 12.08 -23.49
C PRO A 45 -6.64 10.65 -23.10
N LEU A 46 -6.09 9.90 -24.06
CA LEU A 46 -5.63 8.52 -23.84
C LEU A 46 -4.36 8.51 -22.97
N ALA A 47 -3.47 9.48 -23.19
CA ALA A 47 -2.24 9.67 -22.42
C ALA A 47 -2.50 9.67 -20.92
N LEU A 48 -3.58 10.33 -20.52
CA LEU A 48 -3.89 10.69 -19.14
C LEU A 48 -4.59 9.58 -18.38
N LEU A 49 -5.46 8.83 -19.06
CA LEU A 49 -6.14 7.67 -18.48
C LEU A 49 -5.16 6.51 -18.28
N LEU A 50 -4.33 6.25 -19.29
CA LEU A 50 -3.37 5.15 -19.24
C LEU A 50 -2.26 5.42 -18.22
N SER A 51 -1.74 6.65 -18.16
CA SER A 51 -0.75 7.03 -17.16
C SER A 51 -1.32 6.95 -15.73
N LEU A 52 -2.53 7.45 -15.50
CA LEU A 52 -3.20 7.35 -14.20
C LEU A 52 -3.45 5.89 -13.81
N ALA A 53 -3.85 5.04 -14.76
CA ALA A 53 -4.06 3.62 -14.51
C ALA A 53 -2.77 2.91 -14.05
N VAL A 54 -1.60 3.28 -14.57
CA VAL A 54 -0.31 2.76 -14.09
C VAL A 54 -0.06 3.15 -12.63
N LEU A 55 -0.34 4.40 -12.25
CA LEU A 55 -0.23 4.84 -10.85
C LEU A 55 -1.20 4.08 -9.94
N VAL A 56 -2.46 3.93 -10.35
CA VAL A 56 -3.47 3.17 -9.61
C VAL A 56 -3.03 1.72 -9.41
N GLY A 57 -2.59 1.05 -10.48
CA GLY A 57 -2.12 -0.33 -10.43
C GLY A 57 -0.90 -0.50 -9.52
N GLY A 58 0.08 0.41 -9.62
CA GLY A 58 1.25 0.42 -8.75
C GLY A 58 0.89 0.59 -7.28
N PHE A 59 -0.01 1.53 -6.98
CA PHE A 59 -0.48 1.77 -5.62
C PHE A 59 -1.25 0.56 -5.05
N GLU A 60 -2.17 -0.02 -5.82
CA GLU A 60 -2.93 -1.21 -5.39
C GLU A 60 -2.02 -2.41 -5.15
N ALA A 61 -1.00 -2.62 -5.98
CA ALA A 61 0.00 -3.67 -5.77
C ALA A 61 0.76 -3.46 -4.44
N VAL A 62 1.25 -2.24 -4.18
CA VAL A 62 1.92 -1.88 -2.92
C VAL A 62 0.99 -2.09 -1.73
N HIS A 63 -0.25 -1.62 -1.82
CA HIS A 63 -1.26 -1.75 -0.78
C HIS A 63 -1.59 -3.22 -0.47
N ALA A 64 -1.81 -4.05 -1.50
CA ALA A 64 -2.06 -5.48 -1.33
C ALA A 64 -0.89 -6.21 -0.67
N LEU A 65 0.34 -5.91 -1.10
CA LEU A 65 1.56 -6.46 -0.49
C LEU A 65 1.70 -6.03 0.97
N HIS A 66 1.35 -4.78 1.29
CA HIS A 66 1.40 -4.25 2.65
C HIS A 66 0.41 -4.97 3.56
N VAL A 67 -0.88 -4.96 3.19
CA VAL A 67 -1.92 -5.64 3.95
C VAL A 67 -1.61 -7.13 4.12
N GLY A 68 -1.12 -7.78 3.07
CA GLY A 68 -0.72 -9.18 3.12
C GLY A 68 0.43 -9.46 4.07
N ALA A 69 1.49 -8.65 4.06
CA ALA A 69 2.64 -8.81 4.96
C ALA A 69 2.23 -8.58 6.43
N GLU A 70 1.46 -7.52 6.66
CA GLU A 70 0.94 -7.13 7.97
C GLU A 70 0.05 -8.22 8.60
N ARG A 71 -0.82 -8.85 7.80
CA ARG A 71 -1.66 -9.96 8.26
C ARG A 71 -0.83 -11.17 8.70
N ILE A 72 0.23 -11.50 7.97
CA ILE A 72 1.15 -12.59 8.35
C ILE A 72 1.91 -12.22 9.63
N GLY A 73 2.39 -10.97 9.76
CA GLY A 73 3.05 -10.48 10.98
C GLY A 73 2.16 -10.64 12.21
N ARG A 74 0.90 -10.22 12.12
CA ARG A 74 -0.08 -10.38 13.21
C ARG A 74 -0.36 -11.83 13.59
N TYR A 75 -0.43 -12.72 12.60
CA TYR A 75 -0.51 -14.16 12.85
C TYR A 75 0.73 -14.65 13.61
N LEU A 76 1.94 -14.27 13.17
CA LEU A 76 3.19 -14.63 13.85
C LEU A 76 3.21 -14.12 15.30
N GLN A 77 2.82 -12.87 15.51
CA GLN A 77 2.77 -12.25 16.83
C GLN A 77 1.87 -13.06 17.79
N VAL A 78 0.66 -13.42 17.37
CA VAL A 78 -0.27 -14.17 18.21
C VAL A 78 0.18 -15.63 18.42
N GLN A 79 0.66 -16.29 17.36
CA GLN A 79 0.93 -17.73 17.38
C GLN A 79 2.29 -18.09 17.99
N TYR A 80 3.30 -17.24 17.79
CA TYR A 80 4.69 -17.54 18.15
C TYR A 80 5.27 -16.62 19.23
N GLU A 81 4.77 -15.38 19.34
CA GLU A 81 5.35 -14.38 20.28
C GLU A 81 4.47 -14.10 21.51
N GLY A 82 3.24 -14.63 21.56
CA GLY A 82 2.32 -14.47 22.69
C GLY A 82 2.59 -15.36 23.92
N ARG A 83 3.73 -16.07 23.97
CA ARG A 83 4.14 -16.91 25.11
C ARG A 83 5.22 -16.17 25.91
N GLU A 84 5.23 -16.35 27.23
CA GLU A 84 6.19 -15.68 28.14
C GLU A 84 7.66 -15.98 27.78
N ASP A 85 7.94 -17.13 27.16
CA ASP A 85 9.26 -17.59 26.71
C ASP A 85 9.60 -17.23 25.25
N GLY A 86 8.73 -16.50 24.55
CA GLY A 86 8.95 -16.08 23.17
C GLY A 86 9.97 -14.94 23.05
N PRO A 87 10.58 -14.72 21.87
CA PRO A 87 11.57 -13.66 21.67
C PRO A 87 11.03 -12.23 21.80
N GLN A 88 9.69 -12.04 21.81
CA GLN A 88 8.93 -10.80 22.08
C GLN A 88 9.32 -9.51 21.31
N TRP A 89 10.31 -9.58 20.42
CA TRP A 89 10.87 -8.43 19.71
C TRP A 89 9.84 -7.69 18.84
N GLU A 90 8.81 -8.36 18.29
CA GLU A 90 7.76 -7.69 17.52
C GLU A 90 6.91 -6.82 18.46
N THR A 91 6.50 -7.38 19.61
CA THR A 91 5.82 -6.64 20.67
C THR A 91 6.66 -5.48 21.22
N THR A 92 7.98 -5.68 21.40
CA THR A 92 8.91 -4.61 21.80
C THR A 92 9.01 -3.51 20.73
N SER A 93 9.20 -3.88 19.46
CA SER A 93 9.29 -2.92 18.35
C SER A 93 8.00 -2.11 18.17
N MET A 94 6.86 -2.72 18.47
CA MET A 94 5.56 -2.06 18.47
C MET A 94 5.42 -1.02 19.58
N ALA A 95 5.96 -1.29 20.77
CA ALA A 95 5.91 -0.36 21.89
C ALA A 95 6.72 0.92 21.59
N VAL A 96 7.75 0.82 20.74
CA VAL A 96 8.59 1.95 20.32
C VAL A 96 7.84 2.89 19.37
N GLY A 97 6.96 2.38 18.50
CA GLY A 97 6.29 3.17 17.47
C GLY A 97 5.54 4.40 18.00
N PRO A 98 4.61 4.26 18.98
CA PRO A 98 3.93 5.40 19.62
C PRO A 98 4.86 6.32 20.41
N ALA A 99 6.04 5.85 20.82
CA ALA A 99 6.98 6.59 21.65
C ALA A 99 7.89 7.55 20.85
N LEU A 100 7.90 7.47 19.51
CA LEU A 100 8.73 8.32 18.66
C LEU A 100 7.87 9.21 17.74
N PRO A 101 7.82 10.54 17.97
CA PRO A 101 7.13 11.45 17.07
C PRO A 101 7.79 11.45 15.69
N GLY A 102 7.00 11.24 14.63
CA GLY A 102 7.48 11.23 13.24
C GLY A 102 8.23 9.97 12.79
N GLY A 103 8.33 8.93 13.62
CA GLY A 103 9.19 7.76 13.37
C GLY A 103 8.71 6.74 12.34
N GLY A 104 7.59 6.99 11.65
CA GLY A 104 7.03 6.04 10.67
C GLY A 104 7.22 6.50 9.23
N VAL A 105 8.00 5.76 8.44
CA VAL A 105 7.96 5.87 6.98
C VAL A 105 6.57 5.47 6.50
N ASP A 106 5.93 6.27 5.65
CA ASP A 106 4.63 5.95 5.04
C ASP A 106 4.73 4.65 4.21
N PRO A 107 4.21 3.51 4.71
CA PRO A 107 4.50 2.21 4.12
C PRO A 107 3.73 1.97 2.81
N LEU A 108 2.80 2.86 2.48
CA LEU A 108 2.03 2.84 1.24
C LEU A 108 2.61 3.80 0.19
N PHE A 109 3.65 4.57 0.54
CA PHE A 109 4.18 5.66 -0.31
C PHE A 109 3.07 6.60 -0.78
N SER A 110 2.07 6.84 0.08
CA SER A 110 0.84 7.59 -0.22
C SER A 110 1.15 8.98 -0.75
N VAL A 111 2.11 9.68 -0.14
CA VAL A 111 2.54 11.02 -0.58
C VAL A 111 3.17 10.98 -1.97
N VAL A 112 3.96 9.95 -2.28
CA VAL A 112 4.60 9.79 -3.60
C VAL A 112 3.55 9.55 -4.67
N PHE A 113 2.62 8.61 -4.46
CA PHE A 113 1.55 8.33 -5.42
C PHE A 113 0.57 9.50 -5.57
N ALA A 114 0.22 10.19 -4.47
CA ALA A 114 -0.62 11.38 -4.53
C ALA A 114 0.09 12.53 -5.27
N GLY A 115 1.38 12.73 -5.02
CA GLY A 115 2.20 13.71 -5.73
C GLY A 115 2.29 13.41 -7.23
N ALA A 116 2.55 12.15 -7.59
CA ALA A 116 2.56 11.73 -8.99
C ALA A 116 1.19 11.93 -9.67
N ALA A 117 0.09 11.62 -8.98
CA ALA A 117 -1.26 11.88 -9.49
C ALA A 117 -1.53 13.39 -9.66
N ALA A 118 -1.06 14.24 -8.76
CA ALA A 118 -1.18 15.68 -8.88
C ALA A 118 -0.36 16.22 -10.07
N VAL A 119 0.87 15.73 -10.26
CA VAL A 119 1.70 16.07 -11.43
C VAL A 119 1.03 15.59 -12.72
N ASN A 120 0.44 14.40 -12.72
CA ASN A 120 -0.31 13.87 -13.87
C ASN A 120 -1.50 14.78 -14.25
N LEU A 121 -2.26 15.21 -13.25
CA LEU A 121 -3.37 16.16 -13.44
C LEU A 121 -2.87 17.54 -13.88
N LEU A 122 -1.75 18.02 -13.35
CA LEU A 122 -1.21 19.31 -13.76
C LEU A 122 -0.74 19.27 -15.22
N ALA A 123 -0.01 18.23 -15.61
CA ALA A 123 0.42 18.03 -16.99
C ALA A 123 -0.78 17.97 -17.94
N THR A 124 -1.86 17.29 -17.53
CA THR A 124 -3.15 17.27 -18.24
C THR A 124 -3.66 18.69 -18.52
N LEU A 125 -3.81 19.49 -17.47
CA LEU A 125 -4.43 20.81 -17.55
C LEU A 125 -3.57 21.82 -18.31
N LEU A 126 -2.25 21.64 -18.32
CA LEU A 126 -1.32 22.50 -19.07
C LEU A 126 -1.24 22.15 -20.56
N ILE A 127 -1.45 20.88 -20.92
CA ILE A 127 -1.31 20.41 -22.31
C ILE A 127 -2.66 20.51 -23.06
N LEU A 128 -3.78 20.25 -22.40
CA LEU A 128 -5.10 20.49 -22.98
C LEU A 128 -5.39 21.99 -23.01
N ALA A 129 -5.20 22.61 -24.18
CA ALA A 129 -5.47 24.04 -24.37
C ALA A 129 -6.95 24.39 -24.17
N GLU A 130 -7.87 23.52 -24.62
CA GLU A 130 -9.33 23.72 -24.52
C GLU A 130 -10.05 22.38 -24.22
N PRO A 131 -9.99 21.84 -22.99
CA PRO A 131 -10.71 20.62 -22.65
C PRO A 131 -12.22 20.86 -22.72
N THR A 132 -12.95 19.91 -23.29
CA THR A 132 -14.41 19.93 -23.21
C THR A 132 -14.86 19.73 -21.76
N VAL A 133 -16.04 20.24 -21.41
CA VAL A 133 -16.60 20.06 -20.05
C VAL A 133 -16.66 18.58 -19.62
N PRO A 134 -17.10 17.63 -20.47
CA PRO A 134 -17.09 16.21 -20.10
C PRO A 134 -15.70 15.66 -19.84
N GLU A 135 -14.68 16.04 -20.63
CA GLU A 135 -13.30 15.60 -20.41
C GLU A 135 -12.77 16.13 -19.08
N PHE A 136 -12.97 17.42 -18.81
CA PHE A 136 -12.55 18.04 -17.56
C PHE A 136 -13.19 17.36 -16.34
N VAL A 137 -14.51 17.11 -16.40
CA VAL A 137 -15.25 16.42 -15.34
C VAL A 137 -14.75 15.00 -15.15
N ALA A 138 -14.57 14.23 -16.23
CA ALA A 138 -14.10 12.86 -16.16
C ALA A 138 -12.68 12.77 -15.59
N LEU A 139 -11.76 13.60 -16.08
CA LEU A 139 -10.37 13.65 -15.61
C LEU A 139 -10.30 14.05 -14.14
N GLY A 140 -11.02 15.11 -13.74
CA GLY A 140 -11.09 15.55 -12.35
C GLY A 140 -11.66 14.47 -11.43
N ALA A 141 -12.76 13.83 -11.84
CA ALA A 141 -13.41 12.78 -11.06
C ALA A 141 -12.51 11.56 -10.85
N LEU A 142 -11.78 11.11 -11.88
CA LEU A 142 -10.89 9.95 -11.78
C LEU A 142 -9.69 10.23 -10.86
N HIS A 143 -9.09 11.42 -10.96
CA HIS A 143 -8.00 11.81 -10.04
C HIS A 143 -8.51 11.93 -8.60
N ALA A 144 -9.67 12.57 -8.40
CA ALA A 144 -10.30 12.65 -7.08
C ALA A 144 -10.60 11.26 -6.50
N ALA A 145 -11.12 10.34 -7.32
CA ALA A 145 -11.37 8.96 -6.92
C ALA A 145 -10.08 8.23 -6.50
N PHE A 146 -8.99 8.42 -7.24
CA PHE A 146 -7.70 7.82 -6.89
C PHE A 146 -7.13 8.40 -5.58
N LEU A 147 -7.15 9.73 -5.41
CA LEU A 147 -6.71 10.38 -4.16
C LEU A 147 -7.56 9.91 -2.97
N PHE A 148 -8.87 9.83 -3.14
CA PHE A 148 -9.77 9.28 -2.14
C PHE A 148 -9.44 7.82 -1.80
N ARG A 149 -9.12 7.00 -2.80
CA ARG A 149 -8.70 5.61 -2.62
C ARG A 149 -7.41 5.50 -1.79
N ILE A 150 -6.43 6.39 -2.02
CA ILE A 150 -5.19 6.47 -1.23
C ILE A 150 -5.50 6.78 0.23
N VAL A 151 -6.32 7.82 0.48
CA VAL A 151 -6.72 8.20 1.85
C VAL A 151 -7.44 7.04 2.56
N ARG A 152 -8.39 6.39 1.88
CA ARG A 152 -9.09 5.23 2.41
C ARG A 152 -8.14 4.07 2.74
N ALA A 153 -7.15 3.80 1.89
CA ALA A 153 -6.14 2.77 2.14
C ALA A 153 -5.40 3.02 3.45
N ARG A 154 -4.93 4.26 3.62
CA ARG A 154 -4.15 4.68 4.79
C ARG A 154 -4.96 4.58 6.08
N VAL A 155 -6.21 5.06 6.05
CA VAL A 155 -7.11 4.95 7.20
C VAL A 155 -7.43 3.49 7.52
N ALA A 156 -7.70 2.66 6.51
CA ALA A 156 -7.95 1.24 6.70
C ALA A 156 -6.74 0.53 7.32
N ALA A 157 -5.54 0.74 6.78
CA ALA A 157 -4.31 0.15 7.29
C ALA A 157 -4.04 0.52 8.75
N ALA A 158 -4.31 1.77 9.15
CA ALA A 158 -4.15 2.22 10.53
C ALA A 158 -5.14 1.54 11.50
N ARG A 159 -6.39 1.29 11.06
CA ARG A 159 -7.45 0.69 11.91
C ARG A 159 -7.40 -0.84 11.95
N GLN A 160 -6.95 -1.47 10.87
CA GLN A 160 -7.03 -2.91 10.67
C GLN A 160 -6.23 -3.71 11.72
N ARG A 161 -5.18 -3.12 12.28
CA ARG A 161 -4.28 -3.80 13.22
C ARG A 161 -4.98 -4.39 14.44
N ALA A 162 -5.75 -3.58 15.17
CA ALA A 162 -6.39 -4.01 16.41
C ALA A 162 -7.43 -5.12 16.14
N VAL A 163 -8.26 -4.91 15.12
CA VAL A 163 -9.30 -5.85 14.70
C VAL A 163 -8.72 -7.22 14.33
N GLU A 164 -7.62 -7.24 13.57
CA GLU A 164 -7.00 -8.50 13.16
C GLU A 164 -6.32 -9.23 14.32
N LEU A 165 -5.67 -8.51 15.23
CA LEU A 165 -5.07 -9.13 16.42
C LEU A 165 -6.13 -9.79 17.30
N GLU A 166 -7.24 -9.11 17.55
CA GLU A 166 -8.37 -9.67 18.30
C GLU A 166 -8.96 -10.90 17.60
N SER A 167 -9.14 -10.81 16.27
CA SER A 167 -9.66 -11.92 15.47
C SER A 167 -8.74 -13.15 15.52
N PHE A 168 -7.43 -12.96 15.39
CA PHE A 168 -6.47 -14.06 15.49
C PHE A 168 -6.43 -14.69 16.88
N LYS A 169 -6.47 -13.87 17.94
CA LYS A 169 -6.55 -14.37 19.33
C LYS A 169 -7.80 -15.21 19.56
N ALA A 170 -8.96 -14.75 19.10
CA ALA A 170 -10.21 -15.48 19.23
C ALA A 170 -10.17 -16.82 18.47
N LEU A 171 -9.57 -16.86 17.28
CA LEU A 171 -9.39 -18.10 16.51
C LEU A 171 -8.47 -19.08 17.22
N LEU A 172 -7.35 -18.61 17.79
CA LEU A 172 -6.41 -19.45 18.54
C LEU A 172 -7.05 -20.08 19.78
N LEU A 173 -7.84 -19.31 20.52
CA LEU A 173 -8.58 -19.81 21.69
C LEU A 173 -9.54 -20.93 21.28
N ARG A 174 -10.37 -20.71 20.24
CA ARG A 174 -11.28 -21.74 19.73
C ARG A 174 -10.58 -23.00 19.24
N GLN A 175 -9.38 -22.89 18.69
CA GLN A 175 -8.60 -24.05 18.27
C GLN A 175 -8.08 -24.86 19.46
N ARG A 176 -7.69 -24.18 20.56
CA ARG A 176 -7.29 -24.84 21.81
C ARG A 176 -8.46 -25.58 22.45
N ASP A 177 -9.66 -25.02 22.44
CA ASP A 177 -10.83 -25.65 23.08
C ASP A 177 -11.35 -26.88 22.32
N ARG A 178 -10.90 -27.09 21.08
CA ARG A 178 -11.31 -28.22 20.21
C ARG A 178 -10.30 -29.38 20.16
N GLY A 179 -9.10 -29.20 20.70
CA GLY A 179 -8.03 -30.20 20.68
C GLY A 179 -7.79 -30.77 22.06
#